data_AF-A0A507FSR9-F1
#
_entry.id   AF-A0A507FSR9-F1
#
_cell.length_a   1.000
_cell.length_b   1.000
_cell.length_c   1.000
_cell.angle_alpha   90.00
_cell.angle_beta   90.00
_cell.angle_gamma   90.00
#
_symmetry.space_group_name_H-M   'P 1'
#
loop_
_entity.id
_entity.type
_entity.pdbx_description
1 polymer ?
#
loop_
_entity_poly.entity_id
_entity_poly.type
_entity_poly.pdbx_seq_one_letter_code
_entity_poly.pdbx_strand_id
1 'polypeptide(L)'
;MNHYRLRRTEKPGTCWICRKESALVLVAGENLDWFYTCATHIADASFCREVSVPGPAPASATSNPNAPDAPASSSASNGAVTPVVRQGSADALNTDGEKKSVSLFDMFDKSYNIIKPPSSPPQSAQTEAVQAPVSGPRYFKLDEKIFFMRGAEKKSKPQARQQKSSATAAKQLSELNSIRVPQSRLQ
;
A
#
# COMPACT_ATOMS: atom_id res chain seq x y z
N MET A 1 -17.03 8.49 -5.92
CA MET A 1 -17.38 7.05 -5.85
C MET A 1 -16.09 6.26 -5.61
N ASN A 2 -16.11 5.32 -4.66
CA ASN A 2 -14.99 4.42 -4.30
C ASN A 2 -15.18 2.99 -4.84
N HIS A 3 -15.85 2.86 -5.99
CA HIS A 3 -16.08 1.58 -6.66
C HIS A 3 -15.00 1.35 -7.72
N TYR A 4 -14.42 0.17 -7.69
CA TYR A 4 -13.35 -0.27 -8.58
C TYR A 4 -13.76 -1.58 -9.26
N ARG A 5 -13.46 -1.70 -10.55
CA ARG A 5 -13.59 -2.94 -11.31
C ARG A 5 -12.25 -3.67 -11.31
N LEU A 6 -12.29 -4.96 -11.04
CA LEU A 6 -11.12 -5.82 -11.14
C LEU A 6 -10.86 -6.19 -12.61
N ARG A 7 -9.60 -6.01 -13.04
CA ARG A 7 -9.09 -6.46 -14.34
C ARG A 7 -7.80 -7.26 -14.14
N ARG A 8 -7.51 -8.16 -15.08
CA ARG A 8 -6.20 -8.79 -15.20
C ARG A 8 -5.45 -8.14 -16.36
N THR A 9 -4.16 -7.86 -16.16
CA THR A 9 -3.28 -7.31 -17.18
C THR A 9 -2.26 -8.37 -17.61
N GLU A 10 -1.81 -8.29 -18.87
CA GLU A 10 -0.75 -9.17 -19.38
C GLU A 10 0.61 -8.82 -18.76
N LYS A 11 0.88 -7.52 -18.62
CA LYS A 11 2.09 -7.02 -17.97
C LYS A 11 1.87 -6.94 -16.45
N PRO A 12 2.64 -7.67 -15.63
CA PRO A 12 2.57 -7.53 -14.18
C PRO A 12 3.17 -6.19 -13.75
N GLY A 13 2.65 -5.67 -12.64
CA GLY A 13 3.16 -4.47 -11.99
C GLY A 13 3.25 -4.66 -10.48
N THR A 14 3.82 -3.69 -9.77
CA THR A 14 4.01 -3.78 -8.32
C THR A 14 2.74 -3.41 -7.57
N CYS A 15 2.26 -4.28 -6.68
CA CYS A 15 1.18 -4.02 -5.76
C CYS A 15 1.42 -2.71 -4.99
N TRP A 16 0.42 -1.83 -4.94
CA TRP A 16 0.55 -0.53 -4.29
C TRP A 16 0.81 -0.63 -2.77
N ILE A 17 0.37 -1.73 -2.13
CA ILE A 17 0.42 -1.92 -0.68
C ILE A 17 1.73 -2.59 -0.26
N CYS A 18 1.98 -3.81 -0.76
CA CYS A 18 3.14 -4.60 -0.34
C CYS A 18 4.30 -4.61 -1.34
N ARG A 19 4.17 -3.91 -2.48
CA ARG A 19 5.18 -3.85 -3.55
C ARG A 19 5.54 -5.17 -4.23
N LYS A 20 4.85 -6.28 -3.90
CA LYS A 20 4.97 -7.56 -4.63
C LYS A 20 4.41 -7.46 -6.04
N GLU A 21 4.96 -8.23 -6.97
CA GLU A 21 4.46 -8.27 -8.34
C GLU A 21 3.05 -8.87 -8.41
N SER A 22 2.21 -8.29 -9.25
CA SER A 22 0.83 -8.74 -9.47
C SER A 22 0.34 -8.35 -10.86
N ALA A 23 -0.48 -9.23 -11.45
CA ALA A 23 -1.20 -8.99 -12.70
C ALA A 23 -2.63 -8.45 -12.48
N LEU A 24 -3.04 -8.23 -11.23
CA LEU A 24 -4.39 -7.74 -10.91
C LEU A 24 -4.39 -6.22 -10.78
N VAL A 25 -5.32 -5.57 -11.48
CA VAL A 25 -5.49 -4.12 -11.48
C VAL A 25 -6.91 -3.76 -11.09
N LEU A 26 -7.03 -2.87 -10.11
CA LEU A 26 -8.29 -2.23 -9.74
C LEU A 26 -8.41 -0.92 -10.51
N VAL A 27 -9.52 -0.74 -11.23
CA VAL A 27 -9.80 0.44 -12.07
C VAL A 27 -11.07 1.12 -11.60
N ALA A 28 -11.01 2.39 -11.21
CA ALA A 28 -12.18 3.20 -10.89
C ALA A 28 -12.77 3.86 -12.15
N GLY A 29 -14.07 3.65 -12.37
CA GLY A 29 -14.85 4.32 -13.41
C GLY A 29 -14.23 4.25 -14.81
N GLU A 30 -14.17 5.39 -15.51
CA GLU A 30 -13.59 5.57 -16.85
C GLU A 30 -12.05 5.69 -16.84
N ASN A 31 -11.37 4.92 -15.99
CA ASN A 31 -9.90 4.88 -15.87
C ASN A 31 -9.22 6.11 -15.24
N LEU A 32 -9.97 6.93 -14.49
CA LEU A 32 -9.43 8.07 -13.73
C LEU A 32 -8.44 7.65 -12.63
N ASP A 33 -8.66 6.47 -12.06
CA ASP A 33 -7.75 5.85 -11.10
C ASP A 33 -7.58 4.38 -11.37
N TRP A 34 -6.33 3.94 -11.44
CA TRP A 34 -6.00 2.53 -11.52
C TRP A 34 -4.73 2.23 -10.73
N PHE A 35 -4.63 1.02 -10.21
CA PHE A 35 -3.44 0.53 -9.54
C PHE A 35 -3.39 -0.98 -9.46
N TYR A 36 -2.17 -1.51 -9.37
CA TYR A 36 -1.92 -2.91 -9.15
C TYR A 36 -2.19 -3.28 -7.68
N THR A 37 -2.84 -4.41 -7.47
CA THR A 37 -3.05 -5.01 -6.16
C THR A 37 -2.81 -6.52 -6.26
N CYS A 38 -2.38 -7.20 -5.20
CA CYS A 38 -2.21 -8.66 -5.23
C CYS A 38 -3.42 -9.38 -4.64
N ALA A 39 -3.57 -10.67 -4.94
CA ALA A 39 -4.71 -11.47 -4.51
C ALA A 39 -4.92 -11.47 -2.99
N THR A 40 -3.82 -11.46 -2.22
CA THR A 40 -3.88 -11.41 -0.74
C THR A 40 -4.57 -10.16 -0.22
N HIS A 41 -4.36 -9.00 -0.85
CA HIS A 41 -5.01 -7.76 -0.44
C HIS A 41 -6.43 -7.63 -1.00
N ILE A 42 -6.72 -8.24 -2.14
CA ILE A 42 -8.12 -8.30 -2.63
C ILE A 42 -8.99 -9.15 -1.69
N ALA A 43 -8.44 -10.24 -1.15
CA ALA A 43 -9.14 -11.10 -0.21
C ALA A 43 -9.34 -10.46 1.17
N ASP A 44 -8.61 -9.39 1.48
CA ASP A 44 -8.70 -8.69 2.76
C ASP A 44 -9.89 -7.73 2.78
N ALA A 45 -10.86 -8.02 3.66
CA ALA A 45 -12.07 -7.23 3.85
C ALA A 45 -11.82 -5.81 4.40
N SER A 46 -10.64 -5.59 5.02
CA SER A 46 -10.21 -4.26 5.49
C SER A 46 -9.65 -3.41 4.35
N PHE A 47 -9.26 -4.03 3.24
CA PHE A 47 -8.76 -3.34 2.06
C PHE A 47 -9.87 -3.05 1.05
N CYS A 48 -10.62 -4.08 0.68
CA CYS A 48 -11.74 -3.94 -0.23
C CYS A 48 -12.86 -4.95 0.06
N ARG A 49 -14.10 -4.55 -0.23
CA ARG A 49 -15.27 -5.41 -0.13
C ARG A 49 -15.82 -5.66 -1.51
N GLU A 50 -16.05 -6.92 -1.86
CA GLU A 50 -16.70 -7.27 -3.11
C GLU A 50 -18.15 -6.74 -3.08
N VAL A 51 -18.52 -5.99 -4.11
CA VAL A 51 -19.88 -5.49 -4.30
C VAL A 51 -20.47 -6.24 -5.46
N SER A 52 -21.43 -7.12 -5.19
CA SER A 52 -22.31 -7.64 -6.22
C SER A 52 -23.14 -6.46 -6.73
N VAL A 53 -22.83 -5.94 -7.92
CA VAL A 53 -23.73 -4.99 -8.56
C VAL A 53 -25.02 -5.76 -8.86
N PRO A 54 -26.18 -5.35 -8.31
CA PRO A 54 -27.44 -5.95 -8.71
C PRO A 54 -27.65 -5.60 -10.18
N GLY A 55 -27.50 -6.58 -11.07
CA GLY A 55 -28.19 -6.53 -12.36
C GLY A 55 -29.69 -6.41 -12.11
N PRO A 56 -30.48 -5.86 -13.06
CA PRO A 56 -31.94 -5.85 -12.90
C PRO A 56 -32.42 -7.27 -12.56
N ALA A 57 -33.17 -7.37 -11.48
CA ALA A 57 -33.50 -8.59 -10.75
C ALA A 57 -33.92 -9.78 -11.64
N PRO A 58 -33.60 -10.99 -11.18
CA PRO A 58 -34.68 -11.94 -10.91
C PRO A 58 -34.82 -12.18 -9.40
N ALA A 59 -36.07 -12.31 -8.97
CA ALA A 59 -36.53 -12.37 -7.59
C ALA A 59 -35.99 -13.57 -6.79
N SER A 60 -36.06 -13.43 -5.45
CA SER A 60 -35.83 -14.41 -4.37
C SER A 60 -34.41 -14.36 -3.76
N ALA A 61 -34.19 -14.28 -2.45
CA ALA A 61 -35.03 -14.69 -1.32
C ALA A 61 -34.83 -13.79 -0.08
N THR A 62 -35.95 -13.59 0.62
CA THR A 62 -36.17 -12.97 1.92
C THR A 62 -35.21 -13.48 3.00
N SER A 63 -34.57 -12.57 3.73
CA SER A 63 -34.13 -12.83 5.11
C SER A 63 -34.70 -11.75 6.02
N ASN A 64 -35.65 -12.17 6.85
CA ASN A 64 -36.18 -11.42 7.99
C ASN A 64 -35.11 -11.35 9.09
N PRO A 65 -34.99 -10.22 9.80
CA PRO A 65 -34.71 -10.28 11.22
C PRO A 65 -35.71 -9.41 11.98
N ASN A 66 -36.69 -10.04 12.60
CA ASN A 66 -37.49 -9.41 13.65
C ASN A 66 -37.42 -10.31 14.89
N ALA A 67 -36.65 -9.89 15.89
CA ALA A 67 -36.63 -10.46 17.23
C ALA A 67 -36.30 -9.33 18.22
N PRO A 68 -37.21 -8.95 19.14
CA PRO A 68 -36.89 -8.08 20.26
C PRO A 68 -36.75 -8.83 21.59
N ASP A 69 -35.84 -8.28 22.41
CA ASP A 69 -35.73 -8.26 23.88
C ASP A 69 -35.56 -9.56 24.71
N ALA A 70 -34.42 -9.65 25.42
CA ALA A 70 -34.36 -9.35 26.86
C ALA A 70 -32.93 -9.52 27.48
N PRO A 71 -32.62 -8.89 28.63
CA PRO A 71 -31.26 -8.63 29.13
C PRO A 71 -30.88 -9.37 30.44
N ALA A 72 -29.57 -9.48 30.74
CA ALA A 72 -28.97 -9.54 32.10
C ALA A 72 -27.44 -9.69 31.98
N SER A 73 -26.65 -8.71 32.46
CA SER A 73 -25.86 -8.76 33.71
C SER A 73 -24.72 -9.81 33.70
N SER A 74 -23.49 -9.57 34.15
CA SER A 74 -22.79 -8.45 34.79
C SER A 74 -21.34 -8.92 35.05
N SER A 75 -20.46 -7.99 35.46
CA SER A 75 -19.27 -8.19 36.32
C SER A 75 -17.89 -7.98 35.68
N ALA A 76 -17.43 -6.74 35.85
CA ALA A 76 -16.13 -6.26 36.31
C ALA A 76 -14.97 -7.26 36.54
N SER A 77 -13.77 -6.88 36.12
CA SER A 77 -12.65 -6.65 37.06
C SER A 77 -11.55 -5.77 36.45
N ASN A 78 -10.94 -5.01 37.35
CA ASN A 78 -9.96 -3.95 37.14
C ASN A 78 -8.59 -4.47 36.71
N GLY A 79 -7.82 -3.64 35.98
CA GLY A 79 -6.42 -3.88 35.68
C GLY A 79 -5.70 -2.61 35.22
N ALA A 80 -5.53 -1.66 36.15
CA ALA A 80 -4.69 -0.49 35.98
C ALA A 80 -3.20 -0.88 35.97
N VAL A 81 -2.42 -0.36 35.02
CA VAL A 81 -0.99 -0.08 35.22
C VAL A 81 -0.57 1.12 34.38
N THR A 82 0.21 1.96 35.04
CA THR A 82 0.62 3.36 34.80
C THR A 82 1.68 3.57 33.70
N PRO A 83 1.87 4.82 33.25
CA PRO A 83 2.86 5.22 32.25
C PRO A 83 4.27 5.39 32.87
N VAL A 84 5.31 4.95 32.18
CA VAL A 84 6.72 5.28 32.53
C VAL A 84 7.30 6.24 31.51
N VAL A 85 7.49 7.46 31.99
CA VAL A 85 8.38 8.50 31.47
C VAL A 85 9.83 8.07 31.74
N ARG A 86 10.72 8.21 30.74
CA ARG A 86 12.15 8.39 30.97
C ARG A 86 12.70 9.51 30.08
N GLN A 87 13.09 10.60 30.74
CA GLN A 87 14.00 11.64 30.28
C GLN A 87 15.47 11.19 30.42
N GLY A 88 16.35 11.85 29.67
CA GLY A 88 17.82 11.86 29.83
C GLY A 88 18.52 10.97 28.79
N SER A 89 19.57 11.38 28.08
CA SER A 89 20.53 12.46 28.29
C SER A 89 21.25 12.82 26.98
N ALA A 90 21.68 14.07 26.88
CA ALA A 90 22.67 14.52 25.92
C ALA A 90 24.05 14.01 26.36
N ASP A 91 24.87 13.52 25.43
CA ASP A 91 26.32 13.64 25.50
C ASP A 91 26.92 13.58 24.08
N ALA A 92 27.71 14.60 23.78
CA ALA A 92 28.48 14.74 22.57
C ALA A 92 29.76 13.90 22.71
N LEU A 93 30.13 13.17 21.67
CA LEU A 93 31.52 12.81 21.43
C LEU A 93 31.81 12.76 19.93
N ASN A 94 32.65 13.68 19.49
CA ASN A 94 33.41 13.58 18.24
C ASN A 94 34.31 12.34 18.30
N THR A 95 34.36 11.58 17.22
CA THR A 95 35.54 10.76 16.88
C THR A 95 35.54 10.48 15.39
N ASP A 96 36.38 11.23 14.67
CA ASP A 96 36.90 10.90 13.37
C ASP A 96 37.54 9.50 13.40
N GLY A 97 37.10 8.62 12.51
CA GLY A 97 37.51 7.23 12.50
C GLY A 97 36.95 6.48 11.29
N GLU A 98 37.58 6.70 10.15
CA GLU A 98 37.42 5.95 8.90
C GLU A 98 37.42 4.43 9.16
N LYS A 99 36.23 3.79 9.13
CA LYS A 99 36.09 2.33 9.11
C LYS A 99 34.95 1.91 8.18
N LYS A 100 35.35 1.17 7.14
CA LYS A 100 34.55 0.56 6.08
C LYS A 100 33.23 0.00 6.60
N SER A 101 32.13 0.46 6.01
CA SER A 101 30.79 -0.11 6.18
C SER A 101 30.77 -1.54 5.66
N VAL A 102 30.92 -2.50 6.57
CA VAL A 102 30.52 -3.89 6.28
C VAL A 102 29.00 -3.87 6.22
N SER A 103 28.45 -4.09 5.02
CA SER A 103 27.02 -4.04 4.79
C SER A 103 26.31 -5.11 5.62
N LEU A 104 25.23 -4.74 6.29
CA LEU A 104 24.34 -5.66 7.02
C LEU A 104 23.77 -6.77 6.11
N PHE A 105 23.86 -6.60 4.79
CA PHE A 105 23.52 -7.61 3.77
C PHE A 105 24.56 -8.74 3.64
N ASP A 106 25.83 -8.53 3.97
CA ASP A 106 26.89 -9.55 3.83
C ASP A 106 26.88 -10.62 4.94
N MET A 107 26.14 -10.37 6.03
CA MET A 107 26.06 -11.28 7.17
C MET A 107 24.93 -12.32 7.03
N PHE A 108 24.01 -12.15 6.08
CA PHE A 108 22.86 -13.07 5.91
C PHE A 108 23.13 -14.24 4.93
N ASP A 109 24.09 -14.10 4.01
CA ASP A 109 24.34 -15.08 2.94
C ASP A 109 25.15 -16.32 3.41
N LYS A 110 25.80 -16.26 4.57
CA LYS A 110 26.69 -17.31 5.07
C LYS A 110 26.06 -18.36 5.99
N SER A 111 24.73 -18.35 6.16
CA SER A 111 24.04 -19.29 7.06
C SER A 111 23.02 -20.23 6.39
N TYR A 112 22.87 -20.20 5.05
CA TYR A 112 21.91 -21.05 4.34
C TYR A 112 22.57 -22.15 3.49
N ASN A 113 23.38 -22.99 4.14
CA ASN A 113 23.60 -24.35 3.66
C ASN A 113 23.64 -25.26 4.88
N ILE A 114 22.97 -26.42 4.79
CA ILE A 114 22.76 -27.46 5.82
C ILE A 114 21.40 -27.36 6.53
N ILE A 115 20.30 -27.64 5.80
CA ILE A 115 19.30 -28.63 6.24
C ILE A 115 18.83 -29.41 5.01
N LYS A 116 19.12 -30.70 5.01
CA LYS A 116 18.74 -31.72 4.03
C LYS A 116 17.25 -32.04 4.22
N PRO A 117 16.39 -32.05 3.19
CA PRO A 117 14.98 -32.40 3.40
C PRO A 117 14.83 -33.90 3.67
N PRO A 118 14.19 -34.34 4.77
CA PRO A 118 13.74 -35.71 4.91
C PRO A 118 12.53 -35.95 4.01
N SER A 119 12.65 -36.98 3.18
CA SER A 119 11.60 -37.55 2.34
C SER A 119 10.42 -38.00 3.19
N SER A 120 9.19 -37.67 2.79
CA SER A 120 7.93 -38.08 3.44
C SER A 120 6.74 -37.93 2.47
N PRO A 121 5.65 -38.70 2.65
CA PRO A 121 4.97 -39.51 1.62
C PRO A 121 3.89 -38.78 0.79
N PRO A 122 3.35 -39.41 -0.28
CA PRO A 122 2.27 -38.85 -1.06
C PRO A 122 0.95 -38.93 -0.27
N GLN A 123 0.42 -37.78 0.14
CA GLN A 123 -0.93 -37.72 0.69
C GLN A 123 -1.77 -36.67 -0.03
N SER A 124 -2.76 -37.24 -0.72
CA SER A 124 -4.15 -36.79 -0.77
C SER A 124 -4.42 -35.50 -1.53
N ALA A 125 -4.84 -35.72 -2.77
CA ALA A 125 -5.64 -34.78 -3.55
C ALA A 125 -6.76 -34.21 -2.68
N GLN A 126 -6.58 -32.96 -2.24
CA GLN A 126 -7.68 -32.13 -1.79
C GLN A 126 -8.47 -31.75 -3.04
N THR A 127 -9.60 -32.42 -3.22
CA THR A 127 -10.69 -31.97 -4.08
C THR A 127 -11.27 -30.70 -3.44
N GLU A 128 -10.57 -29.58 -3.54
CA GLU A 128 -11.18 -28.27 -3.30
C GLU A 128 -12.18 -28.03 -4.43
N ALA A 129 -13.44 -27.85 -4.01
CA ALA A 129 -14.56 -27.61 -4.89
C ALA A 129 -14.22 -26.52 -5.91
N VAL A 130 -14.29 -26.91 -7.18
CA VAL A 130 -14.26 -26.02 -8.33
C VAL A 130 -15.46 -25.07 -8.19
N GLN A 131 -15.24 -23.92 -7.54
CA GLN A 131 -16.13 -22.79 -7.66
C GLN A 131 -16.13 -22.43 -9.13
N ALA A 132 -17.26 -22.68 -9.80
CA ALA A 132 -17.47 -22.30 -11.19
C ALA A 132 -16.98 -20.86 -11.38
N PRO A 133 -16.21 -20.56 -12.45
CA PRO A 133 -15.77 -19.21 -12.70
C PRO A 133 -17.03 -18.35 -12.88
N VAL A 134 -17.36 -17.56 -11.85
CA VAL A 134 -18.36 -16.50 -11.93
C VAL A 134 -17.90 -15.55 -13.02
N SER A 135 -18.36 -15.83 -14.24
CA SER A 135 -17.99 -15.20 -15.50
C SER A 135 -18.67 -13.83 -15.60
N GLY A 136 -18.36 -12.97 -14.63
CA GLY A 136 -18.89 -11.62 -14.53
C GLY A 136 -17.77 -10.63 -14.17
N PRO A 137 -17.89 -9.36 -14.60
CA PRO A 137 -17.02 -8.31 -14.08
C PRO A 137 -17.18 -8.20 -12.56
N ARG A 138 -16.08 -8.41 -11.83
CA ARG A 138 -16.06 -8.29 -10.37
C ARG A 138 -15.85 -6.83 -9.97
N TYR A 139 -16.69 -6.34 -9.08
CA TYR A 139 -16.64 -4.98 -8.56
C TYR A 139 -16.29 -5.00 -7.07
N PHE A 140 -15.49 -4.04 -6.66
CA PHE A 140 -15.00 -3.90 -5.30
C PHE A 140 -15.21 -2.47 -4.83
N LYS A 141 -15.68 -2.30 -3.61
CA LYS A 141 -15.66 -1.02 -2.90
C LYS A 141 -14.40 -0.97 -2.07
N LEU A 142 -13.57 0.03 -2.31
CA LEU A 142 -12.35 0.26 -1.54
C LEU A 142 -12.72 0.83 -0.17
N ASP A 143 -11.98 0.45 0.86
CA ASP A 143 -12.12 1.07 2.19
C ASP A 143 -11.85 2.58 2.12
N GLU A 144 -12.57 3.33 2.95
CA GLU A 144 -12.53 4.81 2.93
C GLU A 144 -11.15 5.35 3.27
N LYS A 145 -10.45 4.72 4.22
CA LYS A 145 -9.09 5.12 4.61
C LYS A 145 -8.13 4.94 3.45
N ILE A 146 -8.20 3.80 2.77
CA ILE A 146 -7.36 3.50 1.61
C ILE A 146 -7.66 4.46 0.45
N PHE A 147 -8.94 4.71 0.19
CA PHE A 147 -9.37 5.65 -0.84
C PHE A 147 -8.81 7.05 -0.60
N PHE A 148 -8.87 7.54 0.64
CA PHE A 148 -8.32 8.85 1.01
C PHE A 148 -6.80 8.91 0.84
N MET A 149 -6.06 7.89 1.31
CA MET A 149 -4.60 7.84 1.15
C MET A 149 -4.17 7.88 -0.33
N ARG A 150 -4.88 7.15 -1.21
CA ARG A 150 -4.63 7.23 -2.65
C ARG A 150 -4.89 8.61 -3.23
N GLY A 151 -5.99 9.24 -2.81
CA GLY A 151 -6.34 10.60 -3.23
C GLY A 151 -5.24 11.61 -2.86
N ALA A 152 -4.66 11.48 -1.67
CA ALA A 152 -3.56 12.33 -1.21
C ALA A 152 -2.27 12.13 -2.03
N GLU A 153 -1.87 10.88 -2.30
CA GLU A 153 -0.65 10.58 -3.08
C GLU A 153 -0.71 11.14 -4.51
N LYS A 154 -1.90 11.13 -5.11
CA LYS A 154 -2.10 11.73 -6.44
C LYS A 154 -1.95 13.24 -6.44
N LYS A 155 -2.36 13.91 -5.37
CA LYS A 155 -2.27 15.37 -5.23
C LYS A 155 -0.85 15.84 -4.92
N SER A 156 -0.04 15.03 -4.21
CA SER A 156 1.34 15.39 -3.85
C SER A 156 2.31 15.30 -5.03
N LYS A 157 2.14 14.34 -5.95
CA LYS A 157 2.99 14.17 -7.14
C LYS A 157 3.14 15.40 -8.04
N PRO A 158 2.05 16.12 -8.44
CA PRO A 158 2.19 17.31 -9.27
C PRO A 158 2.87 18.47 -8.53
N GLN A 159 2.59 18.67 -7.24
CA GLN A 159 3.20 19.76 -6.46
C GLN A 159 4.72 19.56 -6.31
N ALA A 160 5.18 18.34 -6.05
CA ALA A 160 6.61 18.04 -5.96
C ALA A 160 7.34 18.26 -7.30
N ARG A 161 6.69 17.99 -8.44
CA ARG A 161 7.24 18.30 -9.76
C ARG A 161 7.30 19.80 -10.02
N GLN A 162 6.25 20.54 -9.69
CA GLN A 162 6.18 21.98 -9.92
C GLN A 162 7.20 22.75 -9.07
N GLN A 163 7.39 22.37 -7.81
CA GLN A 163 8.41 22.94 -6.93
C GLN A 163 9.84 22.67 -7.42
N LYS A 164 10.10 21.46 -7.97
CA LYS A 164 11.40 21.17 -8.58
C LYS A 164 11.65 22.01 -9.83
N SER A 165 10.64 22.20 -10.69
CA SER A 165 10.81 23.05 -11.88
C SER A 165 11.02 24.52 -11.53
N SER A 166 10.31 25.05 -10.54
CA SER A 166 10.48 26.45 -10.13
C SER A 166 11.81 26.69 -9.43
N ALA A 167 12.30 25.73 -8.63
CA ALA A 167 13.63 25.82 -8.02
C ALA A 167 14.76 25.79 -9.05
N THR A 168 14.65 24.95 -10.10
CA THR A 168 15.63 24.93 -11.20
C THR A 168 15.58 26.23 -12.01
N ALA A 169 14.39 26.75 -12.32
CA ALA A 169 14.24 28.01 -13.03
C ALA A 169 14.80 29.21 -12.23
N ALA A 170 14.57 29.25 -10.92
CA ALA A 170 15.13 30.28 -10.03
C ALA A 170 16.67 30.25 -10.00
N LYS A 171 17.28 29.06 -9.98
CA LYS A 171 18.74 28.92 -10.09
C LYS A 171 19.28 29.45 -11.42
N GLN A 172 18.64 29.09 -12.54
CA GLN A 172 19.07 29.59 -13.85
C GLN A 172 18.96 31.12 -13.96
N LEU A 173 17.91 31.72 -13.40
CA LEU A 173 17.76 33.18 -13.38
C LEU A 173 18.84 33.86 -12.51
N SER A 174 19.22 33.22 -11.40
CA SER A 174 20.31 33.74 -10.54
C SER A 174 21.68 33.65 -11.22
N GLU A 175 21.94 32.62 -12.03
CA GLU A 175 23.18 32.52 -12.81
C GLU A 175 23.24 33.57 -13.93
N LEU A 176 22.15 33.82 -14.64
CA LEU A 176 22.09 34.86 -15.68
C LEU A 176 22.34 36.26 -15.12
N ASN A 177 21.80 36.56 -13.93
CA ASN A 177 22.05 37.84 -13.25
C ASN A 177 23.48 37.97 -12.70
N SER A 178 24.22 36.87 -12.55
CA SER A 178 25.63 36.89 -12.14
C SER A 178 26.59 37.22 -13.29
N ILE A 179 26.13 37.22 -14.54
CA ILE A 179 26.96 37.57 -15.70
C ILE A 179 27.10 39.10 -15.75
N ARG A 180 28.15 39.60 -15.08
CA ARG A 180 28.54 41.00 -15.12
C ARG A 180 29.09 41.32 -16.51
N VAL A 181 28.37 42.12 -17.29
CA VAL A 181 28.85 42.59 -18.60
C VAL A 181 30.07 43.51 -18.36
N PRO A 182 31.27 43.18 -18.85
CA PRO A 182 32.42 44.06 -18.73
C PRO A 182 32.18 45.32 -19.59
N GLN A 183 32.00 46.46 -18.93
CA GLN A 183 32.03 47.78 -19.57
C GLN A 183 33.47 48.11 -19.96
N SER A 184 33.94 47.58 -21.08
CA SER A 184 35.25 47.95 -21.62
C SER A 184 35.21 47.90 -23.14
N ARG A 185 34.83 49.02 -23.75
CA ARG A 185 35.28 49.55 -25.06
C ARG A 185 34.28 50.57 -25.59
N LEU A 186 34.29 51.77 -25.02
CA LEU A 186 33.85 52.99 -25.69
C LEU A 186 34.85 54.07 -25.29
N GLN A 187 35.99 54.07 -25.98
CA GLN A 187 36.90 55.21 -26.11
C GLN A 187 37.31 55.28 -27.57
#